data_AF-A0A7J9RG22-F1
#
_entry.id   AF-A0A7J9RG22-F1
#
_cell.length_a   1.000
_cell.length_b   1.000
_cell.length_c   1.000
_cell.angle_alpha   90.00
_cell.angle_beta   90.00
_cell.angle_gamma   90.00
#
_symmetry.space_group_name_H-M   'P 1'
#
loop_
_entity.id
_entity.type
_entity.pdbx_description
1 polymer ?
#
loop_
_entity_poly.entity_id
_entity_poly.type
_entity_poly.pdbx_seq_one_letter_code
_entity_poly.pdbx_strand_id
1 'polypeptide(L)'
;MFCDPQNAIAWTLRNRIYKALKGKSKGGSTEKLIGCTIEFFEKHIENQFEQGMSWFNHGQGEGKWHIDHRRPCAAFDLENEDEQMMCFHYTNQQPKWSRENLSKGKNMSECGNWRWTGERWKNEEED
;
A
#
# COMPACT_ATOMS: atom_id res chain seq x y z
N MET A 1 9.65 4.13 -24.37
CA MET A 1 9.32 2.75 -24.00
C MET A 1 8.18 2.83 -23.00
N PHE A 2 6.95 2.63 -23.46
CA PHE A 2 5.79 2.55 -22.57
C PHE A 2 5.91 1.22 -21.84
N CYS A 3 6.50 1.21 -20.64
CA CYS A 3 6.42 0.04 -19.79
C CYS A 3 4.93 -0.14 -19.47
N ASP A 4 4.39 -1.31 -19.80
CA ASP A 4 3.06 -1.73 -19.39
C ASP A 4 2.80 -1.31 -17.92
N PRO A 5 1.78 -0.47 -17.64
CA PRO A 5 1.49 0.06 -16.30
C PRO A 5 1.45 -1.03 -15.22
N GLN A 6 0.95 -2.23 -15.57
CA GLN A 6 0.90 -3.37 -14.67
C GLN A 6 2.29 -3.84 -14.24
N ASN A 7 3.26 -3.84 -15.17
CA ASN A 7 4.65 -4.21 -14.87
C ASN A 7 5.32 -3.18 -13.96
N ALA A 8 5.02 -1.89 -14.14
CA ALA A 8 5.54 -0.83 -13.28
C ALA A 8 4.97 -0.89 -11.85
N ILE A 9 3.68 -1.19 -11.71
CA ILE A 9 3.01 -1.36 -10.41
C ILE A 9 3.55 -2.61 -9.72
N ALA A 10 3.64 -3.73 -10.43
CA ALA A 10 4.16 -4.97 -9.87
C ALA A 10 5.63 -4.83 -9.42
N TRP A 11 6.46 -4.10 -10.18
CA TRP A 11 7.83 -3.76 -9.78
C TRP A 11 7.86 -2.90 -8.51
N THR A 12 7.00 -1.88 -8.45
CA THR A 12 6.86 -1.01 -7.28
C THR A 12 6.48 -1.80 -6.02
N LEU A 13 5.46 -2.66 -6.11
CA LEU A 13 5.00 -3.49 -5.00
C LEU A 13 6.09 -4.47 -4.53
N ARG A 14 6.76 -5.15 -5.47
CA ARG A 14 7.89 -6.04 -5.14
C ARG A 14 9.00 -5.31 -4.39
N ASN A 15 9.40 -4.13 -4.88
CA ASN A 15 10.44 -3.33 -4.23
C ASN A 15 10.03 -2.80 -2.86
N ARG A 16 8.76 -2.40 -2.71
CA ARG A 16 8.23 -1.95 -1.42
C ARG A 16 8.25 -3.07 -0.39
N ILE A 17 7.75 -4.25 -0.74
CA ILE A 17 7.78 -5.42 0.13
C ILE A 17 9.23 -5.78 0.49
N TYR A 18 10.11 -5.87 -0.50
CA TYR A 18 11.53 -6.17 -0.28
C TYR A 18 12.19 -5.19 0.72
N LYS A 19 11.97 -3.88 0.53
CA LYS A 19 12.49 -2.84 1.43
C LYS A 19 11.88 -2.91 2.83
N ALA A 20 10.61 -3.26 2.95
CA ALA A 20 9.93 -3.40 4.24
C ALA A 20 10.42 -4.63 5.03
N LEU A 21 10.66 -5.75 4.34
CA LEU A 21 11.16 -6.99 4.94
C LEU A 21 12.61 -6.88 5.44
N LYS A 22 13.44 -6.02 4.84
CA LYS A 22 14.84 -5.79 5.27
C LYS A 22 15.65 -7.09 5.43
N GLY A 23 15.50 -8.03 4.50
CA GLY A 23 16.19 -9.32 4.53
C GLY A 23 15.44 -10.46 5.22
N LYS A 24 14.26 -10.20 5.81
CA LYS A 24 13.35 -11.25 6.29
C LYS A 24 12.81 -12.10 5.13
N SER A 25 12.42 -13.34 5.45
CA SER A 25 11.73 -14.22 4.50
C SER A 25 10.40 -13.61 4.08
N LYS A 26 10.10 -13.74 2.79
CA LYS A 26 8.82 -13.31 2.23
C LYS A 26 7.83 -14.48 2.31
N GLY A 27 6.73 -14.34 3.05
CA GLY A 27 5.73 -15.41 3.27
C GLY A 27 4.87 -15.78 2.05
N GLY A 28 5.19 -15.23 0.86
CA GLY A 28 4.39 -15.46 -0.34
C GLY A 28 4.83 -14.72 -1.59
N SER A 29 4.13 -14.99 -2.70
CA SER A 29 4.18 -14.13 -3.88
C SER A 29 3.67 -12.72 -3.54
N THR A 30 3.97 -11.73 -4.39
CA THR A 30 3.43 -10.38 -4.17
C THR A 30 1.91 -10.39 -4.19
N GLU A 31 1.28 -11.13 -5.10
CA GLU A 31 -0.18 -11.26 -5.19
C GLU A 31 -0.78 -11.94 -3.95
N LYS A 32 -0.12 -12.96 -3.39
CA LYS A 32 -0.54 -13.57 -2.12
C LYS A 32 -0.52 -12.55 -0.98
N LEU A 33 0.55 -11.76 -0.86
CA LEU A 33 0.70 -10.78 0.22
C LEU A 33 -0.24 -9.59 0.10
N ILE A 34 -0.49 -9.11 -1.13
CA ILE A 34 -1.46 -8.02 -1.33
C ILE A 34 -2.90 -8.52 -1.32
N GLY A 35 -3.16 -9.84 -1.36
CA GLY A 35 -4.50 -10.43 -1.29
C GLY A 35 -5.36 -10.28 -2.54
N CYS A 36 -4.77 -9.89 -3.68
CA CYS A 36 -5.48 -9.72 -4.95
C CYS A 36 -4.51 -9.81 -6.15
N THR A 37 -5.05 -9.78 -7.37
CA THR A 37 -4.23 -9.66 -8.59
C THR A 37 -3.68 -8.23 -8.75
N ILE A 38 -2.59 -8.09 -9.49
CA ILE A 38 -2.02 -6.75 -9.79
C ILE A 38 -3.04 -5.85 -10.51
N GLU A 39 -3.83 -6.40 -11.44
CA GLU A 39 -4.86 -5.66 -12.16
C GLU A 39 -5.97 -5.16 -11.21
N PHE A 40 -6.40 -6.00 -10.26
CA PHE A 40 -7.37 -5.59 -9.26
C PHE A 40 -6.79 -4.51 -8.35
N PHE A 41 -5.54 -4.66 -7.92
CA PHE A 41 -4.85 -3.67 -7.11
C PHE A 41 -4.78 -2.31 -7.78
N GLU A 42 -4.43 -2.27 -9.07
CA GLU A 42 -4.39 -1.06 -9.88
C GLU A 42 -5.76 -0.35 -9.86
N LYS A 43 -6.83 -1.05 -10.23
CA LYS A 43 -8.20 -0.49 -10.21
C LYS A 43 -8.62 -0.04 -8.81
N HIS A 44 -8.26 -0.81 -7.77
CA HIS A 44 -8.59 -0.47 -6.39
C HIS A 44 -7.92 0.83 -5.94
N ILE A 45 -6.65 1.06 -6.29
CA ILE A 45 -5.93 2.30 -5.98
C ILE A 45 -6.46 3.47 -6.80
N GLU A 46 -6.74 3.25 -8.09
CA GLU A 46 -7.30 4.27 -8.97
C GLU A 46 -8.66 4.78 -8.48
N ASN A 47 -9.51 3.89 -7.96
CA ASN A 47 -10.79 4.25 -7.35
C ASN A 47 -10.68 5.13 -6.08
N GLN A 48 -9.48 5.27 -5.51
CA GLN A 48 -9.20 6.09 -4.34
C GLN A 48 -8.48 7.39 -4.69
N PHE A 49 -8.26 7.68 -5.98
CA PHE A 49 -7.57 8.89 -6.42
C PHE A 49 -8.33 10.15 -6.05
N GLU A 50 -7.59 11.11 -5.47
CA GLU A 50 -8.06 12.46 -5.26
C GLU A 50 -7.90 13.31 -6.53
N GLN A 51 -8.48 14.51 -6.52
CA GLN A 51 -8.40 15.44 -7.64
C GLN A 51 -6.94 15.70 -8.05
N GLY A 52 -6.63 15.37 -9.31
CA GLY A 52 -5.30 15.56 -9.90
C GLY A 52 -4.36 14.35 -9.78
N MET A 53 -4.73 13.28 -9.08
CA MET A 53 -3.97 12.02 -9.10
C MET A 53 -4.21 11.25 -10.40
N SER A 54 -3.15 10.67 -10.93
CA SER A 54 -3.18 9.74 -12.06
C SER A 54 -1.95 8.84 -12.02
N TRP A 55 -1.96 7.71 -12.71
CA TRP A 55 -0.76 6.88 -12.82
C TRP A 55 0.46 7.61 -13.42
N PHE A 56 0.25 8.70 -14.19
CA PHE A 56 1.32 9.52 -14.76
C PHE A 56 2.08 10.37 -13.73
N ASN A 57 1.47 10.70 -12.60
CA ASN A 57 2.13 11.43 -11.50
C ASN A 57 2.37 10.56 -10.25
N HIS A 58 2.37 9.25 -10.41
CA HIS A 58 2.94 8.34 -9.42
C HIS A 58 4.47 8.49 -9.37
N GLY A 59 5.06 8.68 -8.18
CA GLY A 59 6.51 8.82 -8.03
C GLY A 59 6.91 9.77 -6.91
N GLN A 60 8.18 10.16 -6.85
CA GLN A 60 8.74 11.07 -5.84
C GLN A 60 8.80 12.52 -6.36
N GLY A 61 8.55 13.50 -5.48
CA GLY A 61 8.71 14.92 -5.77
C GLY A 61 7.42 15.73 -5.59
N GLU A 62 7.51 17.01 -5.92
CA GLU A 62 6.37 17.92 -5.88
C GLU A 62 5.31 17.54 -6.93
N GLY A 63 4.03 17.58 -6.54
CA GLY A 63 2.92 17.19 -7.41
C GLY A 63 2.85 15.69 -7.73
N LYS A 64 3.61 14.85 -7.01
CA LYS A 64 3.57 13.40 -7.12
C LYS A 64 2.84 12.75 -5.94
N TRP A 65 2.32 11.55 -6.16
CA TRP A 65 1.70 10.73 -5.12
C TRP A 65 2.40 9.37 -5.01
N HIS A 66 2.16 8.72 -3.88
CA HIS A 66 2.70 7.40 -3.54
C HIS A 66 1.59 6.46 -3.10
N ILE A 67 1.83 5.17 -3.28
CA ILE A 67 1.14 4.15 -2.49
C ILE A 67 1.62 4.32 -1.05
N ASP A 68 0.72 4.50 -0.08
CA ASP A 68 0.97 4.59 1.35
C ASP A 68 0.26 3.44 2.08
N HIS A 69 0.76 3.06 3.25
CA HIS A 69 0.03 2.14 4.12
C HIS A 69 -0.84 2.95 5.09
N ARG A 70 -2.15 2.62 5.17
CA ARG A 70 -3.07 3.19 6.16
C ARG A 70 -2.52 2.96 7.57
N ARG A 71 -2.30 1.68 7.90
CA ARG A 71 -1.53 1.25 9.06
C ARG A 71 -0.06 1.00 8.66
N PRO A 72 0.92 1.72 9.23
CA PRO A 72 2.30 1.67 8.76
C PRO A 72 2.92 0.28 8.98
N CYS A 73 3.87 -0.12 8.12
CA CYS A 73 4.63 -1.38 8.27
C CYS A 73 5.27 -1.57 9.65
N ALA A 74 5.62 -0.48 10.33
CA ALA A 74 6.21 -0.52 11.67
C ALA A 74 5.23 -0.99 12.76
N ALA A 75 3.94 -1.08 12.47
CA ALA A 75 2.89 -1.55 13.38
C ALA A 75 2.65 -3.07 13.30
N PHE A 76 3.49 -3.78 12.54
CA PHE A 76 3.39 -5.21 12.27
C PHE A 76 4.71 -5.91 12.56
N ASP A 77 4.64 -7.13 13.07
CA ASP A 77 5.76 -8.05 13.10
C ASP A 77 5.91 -8.74 11.74
N LEU A 78 6.81 -8.20 10.91
CA LEU A 78 7.06 -8.75 9.58
C LEU A 78 7.86 -10.06 9.57
N GLU A 79 8.24 -10.63 10.72
CA GLU A 79 8.71 -12.02 10.79
C GLU A 79 7.56 -13.02 10.70
N ASN A 80 6.36 -12.61 11.12
CA ASN A 80 5.15 -13.39 11.03
C ASN A 80 4.49 -13.26 9.63
N GLU A 81 4.25 -14.39 8.96
CA GLU A 81 3.67 -14.38 7.61
C GLU A 81 2.23 -13.85 7.54
N ASP A 82 1.42 -14.07 8.58
CA ASP A 82 0.06 -13.54 8.67
C ASP A 82 0.09 -12.02 8.82
N GLU A 83 0.98 -11.49 9.64
CA GLU A 83 1.18 -10.05 9.77
C GLU A 83 1.78 -9.41 8.52
N GLN A 84 2.61 -10.13 7.74
CA GLN A 84 3.00 -9.67 6.40
C GLN A 84 1.78 -9.52 5.49
N MET A 85 0.87 -10.50 5.47
CA MET A 85 -0.37 -10.41 4.68
C MET A 85 -1.21 -9.22 5.13
N MET A 86 -1.45 -9.06 6.44
CA MET A 86 -2.19 -7.93 6.99
C MET A 86 -1.55 -6.58 6.63
N CYS A 87 -0.22 -6.50 6.71
CA CYS A 87 0.53 -5.30 6.38
C CYS A 87 0.39 -4.95 4.89
N PHE A 88 0.61 -5.91 3.99
CA PHE A 88 0.68 -5.63 2.56
C PHE A 88 -0.66 -5.72 1.84
N HIS A 89 -1.72 -6.20 2.50
CA HIS A 89 -3.06 -6.35 1.94
C HIS A 89 -3.53 -5.09 1.22
N TYR A 90 -4.21 -5.25 0.08
CA TYR A 90 -4.62 -4.13 -0.77
C TYR A 90 -5.48 -3.10 -0.04
N THR A 91 -6.33 -3.53 0.90
CA THR A 91 -7.15 -2.61 1.71
C THR A 91 -6.37 -1.83 2.77
N ASN A 92 -5.12 -2.23 3.07
CA ASN A 92 -4.21 -1.43 3.89
C ASN A 92 -3.43 -0.41 3.04
N GLN A 93 -3.54 -0.45 1.71
CA GLN A 93 -2.85 0.49 0.82
C GLN A 93 -3.80 1.60 0.39
N GLN A 94 -3.27 2.80 0.18
CA GLN A 94 -4.00 3.95 -0.34
C GLN A 94 -3.08 4.86 -1.16
N PRO A 95 -3.58 5.62 -2.14
CA PRO A 95 -2.81 6.71 -2.71
C PRO A 95 -2.71 7.86 -1.69
N LYS A 96 -1.54 8.48 -1.57
CA LYS A 96 -1.31 9.68 -0.73
C LYS A 96 -0.34 10.61 -1.43
N TRP A 97 -0.62 11.92 -1.42
CA TRP A 97 0.29 12.90 -2.00
C TRP A 97 1.64 12.89 -1.28
N SER A 98 2.75 13.04 -2.02
CA SER A 98 4.10 13.03 -1.45
C SER A 98 4.28 14.09 -0.36
N ARG A 99 3.69 15.27 -0.55
CA ARG A 99 3.62 16.37 0.45
C ARG A 99 3.01 15.91 1.77
N GLU A 100 1.88 15.21 1.71
CA GLU A 100 1.13 14.79 2.88
C GLU A 100 1.82 13.62 3.58
N ASN A 101 2.44 12.74 2.80
CA ASN A 101 3.25 11.66 3.34
C ASN A 101 4.49 12.19 4.10
N LEU A 102 5.14 13.24 3.61
CA LEU A 102 6.25 13.91 4.30
C LEU A 102 5.79 14.57 5.62
N SER A 103 4.58 15.14 5.63
CA SER A 103 3.99 15.74 6.84
C SER A 103 3.54 14.70 7.87
N LYS A 104 3.13 13.50 7.44
CA LYS A 104 2.62 12.42 8.31
C LYS A 104 3.66 11.89 9.31
N GLY A 105 4.93 11.81 8.91
CA GLY A 105 5.97 11.16 9.73
C GLY A 105 5.59 9.71 10.11
N LYS A 106 6.20 9.15 11.17
CA LYS A 106 5.84 7.83 11.73
C LYS A 106 4.64 7.89 12.70
N ASN A 107 3.81 8.94 12.65
CA ASN A 107 2.77 9.12 13.65
C ASN A 107 1.56 8.23 13.36
N MET A 108 1.19 7.41 14.35
CA MET A 108 0.07 6.48 14.31
C MET A 108 -1.30 7.17 14.34
N SER A 109 -1.33 8.46 14.74
CA SER A 109 -2.56 9.21 15.04
C SER A 109 -3.48 9.48 13.85
N GLU A 110 -3.03 9.26 12.61
CA GLU A 110 -3.86 9.39 11.40
C GLU A 110 -4.36 8.04 10.86
N CYS A 111 -4.04 6.92 11.51
CA CYS A 111 -4.68 5.66 11.20
C CYS A 111 -6.08 5.76 11.82
N GLY A 112 -7.10 6.10 11.03
CA GLY A 112 -8.50 6.13 11.48
C GLY A 112 -8.93 4.81 12.12
N ASN A 113 -10.22 4.67 12.43
CA ASN A 113 -10.75 3.46 13.08
C ASN A 113 -10.78 2.26 12.12
N TRP A 114 -9.61 1.72 11.76
CA TRP A 114 -9.46 0.59 10.84
C TRP A 114 -9.25 -0.70 11.61
N ARG A 115 -10.13 -1.68 11.38
CA ARG A 115 -10.01 -3.02 11.96
C ARG A 115 -9.78 -4.08 10.90
N TRP A 116 -8.98 -5.08 11.25
CA TRP A 116 -8.82 -6.29 10.45
C TRP A 116 -10.01 -7.22 10.70
N THR A 117 -10.71 -7.64 9.65
CA THR A 117 -11.89 -8.52 9.75
C THR A 117 -11.56 -10.02 9.71
N GLY A 118 -10.28 -10.38 9.56
CA GLY A 118 -9.86 -11.73 9.17
C GLY A 118 -9.64 -11.89 7.67
N GLU A 119 -10.17 -10.97 6.86
CA GLU A 119 -10.08 -11.01 5.39
C GLU A 119 -9.58 -9.69 4.80
N ARG A 120 -10.01 -8.56 5.36
CA ARG A 120 -9.62 -7.23 4.89
C ARG A 120 -9.66 -6.19 6.01
N TRP A 121 -9.06 -5.04 5.75
CA TRP A 121 -9.21 -3.85 6.58
C TRP A 121 -10.53 -3.14 6.25
N LYS A 122 -11.29 -2.76 7.27
CA LYS A 122 -12.50 -1.95 7.16
C LYS A 122 -12.42 -0.73 8.08
N ASN A 123 -12.98 0.38 7.64
CA ASN A 123 -13.20 1.56 8.47
C ASN A 123 -14.47 1.33 9.32
N GLU A 124 -14.38 1.54 10.62
CA GLU A 124 -15.48 1.37 11.58
C GLU A 124 -16.52 2.49 11.52
N GLU A 125 -16.22 3.59 10.83
CA GLU A 125 -17.15 4.72 10.65
C GLU A 125 -18.10 4.54 9.44
N GLU A 126 -17.94 3.46 8.68
CA GLU A 126 -18.75 3.14 7.50
C GLU A 126 -19.83 2.05 7.76
N ASP A 127 -20.00 1.62 9.02
CA ASP A 127 -21.06 0.71 9.49
C ASP A 127 -22.21 1.47 10.19
#